data_AF-A0A5B8J0G9-F1
#
_entry.id   AF-A0A5B8J0G9-F1
#
_cell.length_a   1.000
_cell.length_b   1.000
_cell.length_c   1.000
_cell.angle_alpha   90.00
_cell.angle_beta   90.00
_cell.angle_gamma   90.00
#
_symmetry.space_group_name_H-M   'P 1'
#
loop_
_entity.id
_entity.type
_entity.pdbx_description
1 polymer ?
#
loop_
_entity_poly.entity_id
_entity_poly.type
_entity_poly.pdbx_seq_one_letter_code
_entity_poly.pdbx_strand_id
1 'polypeptide(L)'
;MLPSCEVLDAAAARRFFRRGIEANGPPEKVVIDKSGANLAGLLATNVVHKITVSAPLVDILQVKFLNNIIEQDHRFIKRITRLMLGFKSFEAAQATLKGIEAAHMIRKGQVGNAGDCPFRVFADLAA
;
A
#
# COMPACT_ATOMS: atom_id res chain seq x y z
N MET A 1 -22.83 -21.62 7.26
CA MET A 1 -22.02 -21.16 8.40
C MET A 1 -20.96 -20.21 7.84
N LEU A 2 -21.09 -18.91 8.11
CA LEU A 2 -20.53 -17.81 7.30
C LEU A 2 -18.99 -17.69 7.35
N PRO A 3 -18.26 -17.82 6.21
CA PRO A 3 -16.86 -17.44 6.07
C PRO A 3 -16.69 -16.15 5.23
N SER A 4 -17.72 -15.30 5.15
CA SER A 4 -17.78 -14.23 4.14
C SER A 4 -16.81 -13.07 4.40
N CYS A 5 -16.53 -12.71 5.65
CA CYS A 5 -15.71 -11.53 5.96
C CYS A 5 -14.20 -11.78 5.70
N GLU A 6 -13.66 -12.91 6.18
CA GLU A 6 -12.23 -13.24 6.02
C GLU A 6 -11.86 -13.50 4.55
N VAL A 7 -12.75 -14.11 3.78
CA VAL A 7 -12.52 -14.38 2.34
C VAL A 7 -12.56 -13.10 1.51
N LEU A 8 -13.46 -12.16 1.84
CA LEU A 8 -13.50 -10.83 1.20
C LEU A 8 -12.24 -10.02 1.50
N ASP A 9 -11.76 -10.07 2.74
CA ASP A 9 -10.53 -9.37 3.16
C ASP A 9 -9.29 -9.95 2.46
N ALA A 10 -9.17 -11.28 2.35
CA ALA A 10 -8.09 -11.93 1.62
C ALA A 10 -8.08 -11.58 0.11
N ALA A 11 -9.27 -11.47 -0.50
CA ALA A 11 -9.39 -11.07 -1.90
C ALA A 11 -8.98 -9.60 -2.12
N ALA A 12 -9.32 -8.71 -1.19
CA ALA A 12 -8.88 -7.32 -1.20
C ALA A 12 -7.36 -7.21 -1.02
N ALA A 13 -6.79 -7.92 -0.05
CA ALA A 13 -5.35 -7.99 0.19
C ALA A 13 -4.58 -8.49 -1.04
N ARG A 14 -5.06 -9.57 -1.70
CA ARG A 14 -4.47 -10.06 -2.95
C ARG A 14 -4.45 -9.00 -4.05
N ARG A 15 -5.56 -8.25 -4.22
CA ARG A 15 -5.64 -7.16 -5.21
C ARG A 15 -4.67 -6.04 -4.88
N PHE A 16 -4.54 -5.70 -3.61
CA PHE A 16 -3.60 -4.69 -3.12
C PHE A 16 -2.16 -5.07 -3.45
N PHE A 17 -1.71 -6.25 -3.06
CA PHE A 17 -0.33 -6.70 -3.33
C PHE A 17 -0.05 -6.84 -4.83
N ARG A 18 -1.00 -7.36 -5.62
CA ARG A 18 -0.83 -7.44 -7.08
C ARG A 18 -0.58 -6.06 -7.68
N ARG A 19 -1.43 -5.07 -7.37
CA ARG A 19 -1.27 -3.71 -7.91
C ARG A 19 0.06 -3.09 -7.49
N GLY A 20 0.49 -3.31 -6.24
CA GLY A 20 1.79 -2.83 -5.75
C GLY A 20 2.96 -3.41 -6.53
N ILE A 21 2.93 -4.72 -6.81
CA ILE A 21 3.96 -5.42 -7.59
C ILE A 21 3.92 -5.02 -9.06
N GLU A 22 2.73 -4.86 -9.66
CA GLU A 22 2.58 -4.39 -11.04
C GLU A 22 3.16 -2.97 -11.23
N ALA A 23 2.99 -2.09 -10.23
CA ALA A 23 3.48 -0.72 -10.30
C ALA A 23 4.98 -0.57 -10.01
N ASN A 24 5.55 -1.38 -9.11
CA ASN A 24 6.91 -1.18 -8.59
C ASN A 24 7.89 -2.34 -8.91
N GLY A 25 7.41 -3.43 -9.51
CA GLY A 25 8.13 -4.69 -9.64
C GLY A 25 8.04 -5.58 -8.38
N PRO A 26 8.42 -6.87 -8.49
CA PRO A 26 8.37 -7.80 -7.37
C PRO A 26 9.49 -7.51 -6.36
N PRO A 27 9.17 -7.26 -5.09
CA PRO A 27 10.19 -7.12 -4.05
C PRO A 27 10.75 -8.49 -3.65
N GLU A 28 11.96 -8.52 -3.11
CA GLU A 28 12.53 -9.75 -2.53
C GLU A 28 11.78 -10.15 -1.24
N LYS A 29 11.44 -9.17 -0.39
CA LYS A 29 10.83 -9.39 0.92
C LYS A 29 9.68 -8.40 1.14
N VAL A 30 8.59 -8.87 1.74
CA VAL A 30 7.46 -8.04 2.17
C VAL A 30 7.16 -8.28 3.63
N VAL A 31 7.10 -7.18 4.37
CA VAL A 31 6.72 -7.18 5.78
C VAL A 31 5.22 -6.95 5.88
N ILE A 32 4.52 -7.84 6.58
CA ILE A 32 3.10 -7.71 6.88
C ILE A 32 2.85 -7.74 8.38
N ASP A 33 1.73 -7.16 8.79
CA ASP A 33 1.20 -7.36 10.12
C ASP A 33 0.78 -8.84 10.34
N LYS A 34 0.28 -9.15 11.53
CA LYS A 34 -0.19 -10.50 11.87
C LYS A 34 -1.60 -10.81 11.33
N SER A 35 -2.09 -10.05 10.33
CA SER A 35 -3.39 -10.30 9.72
C SER A 35 -3.37 -11.56 8.87
N GLY A 36 -4.36 -12.43 9.08
CA GLY A 36 -4.57 -13.63 8.27
C GLY A 36 -4.91 -13.29 6.80
N ALA A 37 -5.64 -12.20 6.57
CA ALA A 37 -6.01 -11.76 5.22
C ALA A 37 -4.80 -11.30 4.39
N ASN A 38 -3.87 -10.56 5.01
CA ASN A 38 -2.64 -10.14 4.35
C ASN A 38 -1.75 -11.33 4.00
N LEU A 39 -1.62 -12.29 4.91
CA LEU A 39 -0.88 -13.52 4.66
C LEU A 39 -1.51 -14.31 3.50
N ALA A 40 -2.83 -14.55 3.55
CA ALA A 40 -3.54 -15.26 2.50
C ALA A 40 -3.45 -14.55 1.14
N GLY A 41 -3.60 -13.23 1.12
CA GLY A 41 -3.53 -12.41 -0.08
C GLY A 41 -2.14 -12.43 -0.74
N LEU A 42 -1.08 -12.36 0.06
CA LEU A 42 0.29 -12.37 -0.44
C LEU A 42 0.73 -13.77 -0.89
N LEU A 43 0.34 -14.83 -0.17
CA LEU A 43 0.53 -16.22 -0.61
C LEU A 43 -0.18 -16.48 -1.95
N ALA A 44 -1.42 -16.04 -2.10
CA ALA A 44 -2.15 -16.16 -3.36
C ALA A 44 -1.53 -15.34 -4.49
N THR A 45 -0.81 -14.26 -4.17
CA THR A 45 -0.06 -13.47 -5.15
C THR A 45 1.20 -14.20 -5.60
N ASN A 46 1.95 -14.79 -4.66
CA ASN A 46 3.12 -15.63 -4.92
C ASN A 46 2.80 -16.84 -5.82
N VAL A 47 1.67 -17.52 -5.57
CA VAL A 47 1.22 -18.64 -6.42
C VAL A 47 1.04 -18.19 -7.87
N VAL A 48 0.35 -17.07 -8.07
CA VAL A 48 0.12 -16.52 -9.41
C VAL A 48 1.45 -16.13 -10.06
N HIS A 49 2.31 -15.41 -9.34
CA HIS A 49 3.59 -14.93 -9.87
C HIS A 49 4.51 -16.06 -10.33
N LYS A 50 4.57 -17.15 -9.55
CA LYS A 50 5.35 -18.36 -9.90
C LYS A 50 4.83 -19.02 -11.19
N ILE A 51 3.51 -19.04 -11.38
CA ILE A 51 2.87 -19.67 -12.55
C ILE A 51 3.00 -18.78 -13.80
N THR A 52 2.76 -17.48 -13.68
CA THR A 52 2.60 -16.60 -14.85
C THR A 52 3.91 -15.97 -15.31
N VAL A 53 4.84 -15.68 -14.40
CA VAL A 53 6.06 -14.90 -14.71
C VAL A 53 7.34 -15.66 -14.37
N SER A 54 7.23 -16.85 -13.77
CA SER A 54 8.37 -17.63 -13.24
C SER A 54 9.33 -16.79 -12.38
N ALA A 55 8.79 -15.78 -11.70
CA ALA A 55 9.55 -14.90 -10.84
C ALA A 55 9.87 -15.57 -9.49
N PRO A 56 10.95 -15.15 -8.80
CA PRO A 56 11.22 -15.55 -7.43
C PRO A 56 10.03 -15.26 -6.52
N LEU A 57 9.81 -16.14 -5.54
CA LEU A 57 8.78 -15.92 -4.52
C LEU A 57 9.19 -14.77 -3.62
N VAL A 58 8.21 -13.95 -3.23
CA VAL A 58 8.42 -12.90 -2.23
C VAL A 58 8.46 -13.53 -0.84
N ASP A 59 9.51 -13.26 -0.07
CA ASP A 59 9.60 -13.70 1.33
C ASP A 59 8.65 -12.88 2.20
N ILE A 60 7.86 -13.56 3.03
CA ILE A 60 6.86 -12.93 3.90
C ILE A 60 7.41 -12.84 5.33
N LEU A 61 7.49 -11.62 5.85
CA LEU A 61 8.01 -11.34 7.19
C LEU A 61 6.92 -10.80 8.12
N GLN A 62 6.84 -11.35 9.34
CA GLN A 62 5.94 -10.89 10.41
C GLN A 62 6.73 -10.51 11.68
N VAL A 63 7.66 -9.56 11.53
CA VAL A 63 8.58 -9.15 12.61
C VAL A 63 8.04 -7.92 13.32
N LYS A 64 7.88 -8.00 14.66
CA LYS A 64 7.31 -6.90 15.49
C LYS A 64 8.02 -5.56 15.27
N PHE A 65 9.34 -5.55 15.21
CA PHE A 65 10.11 -4.32 14.99
C PHE A 65 9.81 -3.67 13.64
N LEU A 66 9.77 -4.45 12.55
CA LEU A 66 9.47 -3.93 11.22
C LEU A 66 8.01 -3.46 11.13
N ASN A 67 7.09 -4.16 11.80
CA ASN A 67 5.70 -3.73 11.91
C ASN A 67 5.59 -2.39 12.63
N ASN A 68 6.36 -2.15 13.70
CA ASN A 68 6.37 -0.85 14.39
C ASN A 68 6.82 0.30 13.47
N ILE A 69 7.73 0.05 12.53
CA ILE A 69 8.17 1.05 11.54
C ILE A 69 7.04 1.37 10.57
N ILE A 70 6.36 0.35 10.04
CA ILE A 70 5.20 0.52 9.15
C ILE A 70 4.08 1.27 9.87
N GLU A 71 3.76 0.86 11.10
CA GLU A 71 2.77 1.53 11.94
C GLU A 71 3.14 2.99 12.21
N GLN A 72 4.43 3.30 12.36
CA GLN A 72 4.94 4.65 12.52
C GLN A 72 4.71 5.49 11.26
N ASP A 73 4.98 4.95 10.07
CA ASP A 73 4.75 5.66 8.82
C ASP A 73 3.27 6.01 8.62
N HIS A 74 2.37 5.10 9.01
CA HIS A 74 0.93 5.33 8.97
C HIS A 74 0.44 6.43 9.93
N ARG A 75 1.20 6.81 10.97
CA ARG A 75 0.75 7.80 11.97
C ARG A 75 0.48 9.16 11.35
N PHE A 76 1.23 9.55 10.32
CA PHE A 76 1.03 10.84 9.66
C PHE A 76 -0.33 10.90 8.98
N ILE A 77 -0.63 9.91 8.14
CA ILE A 77 -1.91 9.81 7.42
C ILE A 77 -3.06 9.71 8.43
N LYS A 78 -2.96 8.82 9.42
CA LYS A 78 -3.98 8.65 10.48
C LYS A 78 -4.21 9.93 11.27
N ARG A 79 -3.17 10.73 11.54
CA ARG A 79 -3.31 11.99 12.28
C ARG A 79 -4.13 13.00 11.47
N ILE A 80 -3.87 13.13 10.18
CA ILE A 80 -4.60 14.05 9.31
C ILE A 80 -6.04 13.58 9.12
N THR A 81 -6.25 12.31 8.78
CA THR A 81 -7.60 11.80 8.50
C THR A 81 -8.49 11.74 9.73
N ARG A 82 -7.95 11.52 10.94
CA ARG A 82 -8.71 11.54 12.19
C ARG A 82 -9.32 12.92 12.51
N LEU A 83 -8.72 14.00 12.04
CA LEU A 83 -9.25 15.36 12.22
C LEU A 83 -10.36 15.68 11.22
N MET A 84 -10.57 14.85 10.20
CA MET A 84 -11.63 15.01 9.21
C MET A 84 -12.92 14.34 9.70
N LEU A 85 -14.09 14.92 9.40
CA LEU A 85 -15.41 14.31 9.67
C LEU A 85 -15.75 13.13 8.73
N GLY A 86 -14.72 12.39 8.30
CA GLY A 86 -14.80 11.39 7.24
C GLY A 86 -14.85 11.99 5.83
N PHE A 87 -14.86 11.10 4.83
CA PHE A 87 -14.95 11.45 3.42
C PHE A 87 -16.37 11.30 2.91
N LYS A 88 -16.84 12.24 2.09
CA LYS A 88 -18.20 12.23 1.52
C LYS A 88 -18.40 11.19 0.41
N SER A 89 -17.32 10.73 -0.23
CA SER A 89 -17.32 9.69 -1.25
C SER A 89 -15.97 8.97 -1.31
N PHE A 90 -15.93 7.79 -1.94
CA PHE A 90 -14.67 7.06 -2.17
C PHE A 90 -13.71 7.82 -3.09
N GLU A 91 -14.22 8.51 -4.12
CA GLU A 91 -13.41 9.34 -5.01
C GLU A 91 -12.75 10.49 -4.24
N ALA A 92 -13.52 11.17 -3.38
CA ALA A 92 -12.99 12.23 -2.53
C ALA A 92 -11.95 11.69 -1.54
N ALA A 93 -12.18 10.50 -0.97
CA ALA A 93 -11.21 9.83 -0.10
C ALA A 93 -9.92 9.53 -0.84
N GLN A 94 -10.02 8.96 -2.04
CA GLN A 94 -8.86 8.60 -2.85
C GLN A 94 -8.06 9.84 -3.27
N ALA A 95 -8.70 10.89 -3.77
CA ALA A 95 -8.03 12.13 -4.15
C ALA A 95 -7.33 12.79 -2.95
N THR A 96 -8.01 12.85 -1.80
CA THR A 96 -7.44 13.44 -0.58
C THR A 96 -6.24 12.64 -0.08
N LEU A 97 -6.35 11.31 -0.04
CA LEU A 97 -5.24 10.45 0.40
C LEU A 97 -4.04 10.55 -0.54
N LYS A 98 -4.26 10.58 -1.87
CA LYS A 98 -3.20 10.81 -2.87
C LYS A 98 -2.48 12.14 -2.65
N GLY A 99 -3.23 13.22 -2.40
CA GLY A 99 -2.65 14.54 -2.11
C GLY A 99 -1.82 14.56 -0.82
N ILE A 100 -2.31 13.91 0.25
CA ILE A 100 -1.58 13.76 1.51
C ILE A 100 -0.29 12.97 1.31
N GLU A 101 -0.35 11.87 0.56
CA GLU A 101 0.80 11.01 0.25
C GLU A 101 1.86 11.77 -0.55
N ALA A 102 1.45 12.52 -1.58
CA ALA A 102 2.37 13.32 -2.38
C ALA A 102 3.06 14.41 -1.57
N ALA A 103 2.32 15.15 -0.76
CA ALA A 103 2.91 16.14 0.14
C ALA A 103 3.91 15.50 1.13
N HIS A 104 3.62 14.27 1.61
CA HIS A 104 4.51 13.52 2.49
C HIS A 104 5.78 13.05 1.77
N MET A 105 5.66 12.53 0.54
CA MET A 105 6.81 12.15 -0.29
C MET A 105 7.71 13.36 -0.58
N ILE A 106 7.12 14.52 -0.93
CA ILE A 106 7.86 15.76 -1.16
C ILE A 106 8.62 16.17 0.10
N ARG A 107 7.94 16.16 1.26
CA ARG A 107 8.54 16.49 2.55
C ARG A 107 9.71 15.57 2.92
N LYS A 108 9.64 14.29 2.54
CA LYS A 108 10.72 13.31 2.76
C LYS A 108 11.82 13.37 1.71
N GLY A 109 11.70 14.20 0.67
CA GLY A 109 12.63 14.23 -0.46
C GLY A 109 12.61 12.94 -1.29
N GLN A 110 11.49 12.21 -1.28
CA GLN A 110 11.30 10.96 -2.02
C GLN A 110 10.81 11.18 -3.45
N VAL A 111 10.62 12.44 -3.85
CA VAL A 111 10.13 12.81 -5.18
C VAL A 111 11.31 13.16 -6.06
N GLY A 112 11.45 12.42 -7.15
CA GLY A 112 12.37 12.71 -8.25
C GLY A 112 13.41 11.63 -8.50
N ASN A 113 13.42 11.10 -9.71
CA ASN A 113 14.69 11.02 -10.43
C ASN A 113 15.23 12.45 -10.55
N ALA A 114 16.56 12.61 -10.60
CA ALA A 114 17.22 13.92 -10.68
C ALA A 114 16.62 14.79 -11.82
N GLY A 115 15.69 15.70 -11.50
CA GLY A 115 15.10 16.63 -12.48
C GLY A 115 13.65 17.06 -12.26
N ASP A 116 12.81 16.27 -11.57
CA ASP A 116 11.39 16.63 -11.43
C ASP A 116 11.15 17.64 -10.30
N CYS A 117 10.46 18.74 -10.64
CA CYS A 117 10.06 19.75 -9.67
C CYS A 117 8.97 19.17 -8.76
N PRO A 118 9.11 19.22 -7.41
CA PRO A 118 8.09 18.77 -6.48
C PRO A 118 6.71 19.40 -6.71
N PHE A 119 6.67 20.65 -7.18
CA PHE A 119 5.44 21.33 -7.54
C PHE A 119 4.72 20.67 -8.73
N ARG A 120 5.47 20.15 -9.70
CA ARG A 120 4.88 19.49 -10.88
C ARG A 120 4.24 18.15 -10.51
N VAL A 121 4.92 17.35 -9.69
CA VAL A 121 4.36 16.09 -9.16
C VAL A 121 3.09 16.35 -8.35
N PHE A 122 3.06 17.43 -7.56
CA PHE A 122 1.85 17.84 -6.85
C PHE A 122 0.72 18.32 -7.79
N ALA A 123 1.06 19.11 -8.81
CA ALA A 123 0.09 19.66 -9.77
C ALA A 123 -0.56 18.56 -10.63
N ASP A 124 0.22 17.58 -11.10
CA ASP A 124 -0.26 16.46 -11.90
C ASP A 124 -1.23 15.55 -11.11
N LEU A 125 -1.17 15.58 -9.78
CA LEU A 125 -2.08 14.85 -8.88
C LEU A 125 -3.37 15.62 -8.56
N ALA A 126 -3.39 16.93 -8.79
CA ALA A 126 -4.53 17.81 -8.54
C ALA A 126 -5.37 18.08 -9.81
N ALA A 127 -4.87 17.68 -10.98
CA ALA A 127 -5.57 17.72 -12.28
C ALA A 127 -6.52 16.53 -12.45
#